data_AF-W0T376-F1
#
_entry.id   AF-W0T376-F1
#
_cell.length_a   1.000
_cell.length_b   1.000
_cell.length_c   1.000
_cell.angle_alpha   90.00
_cell.angle_beta   90.00
_cell.angle_gamma   90.00
#
_symmetry.space_group_name_H-M   'P 1'
#
loop_
_entity.id
_entity.type
_entity.pdbx_description
1 polymer ?
#
loop_
_entity_poly.entity_id
_entity_poly.type
_entity_poly.pdbx_seq_one_letter_code
_entity_poly.pdbx_strand_id
1 'polypeptide(L)'
;MIRPLFRKYACRLIHTSRPLFKYNALQPQQQFPHEDFVNKLPEQLISQGNGLKPTTAANQLDTLYLHNKLVHNGFTSEQGNVIIELLLEYLDYEFFATYNDKFLRKMELENQSHLFNAAETELRYAIQNSRENSLNERTLELMQLDRDLSSFNDQLNELIINLLTKDSKVEFNDHKIENTLLHRELNLRLKDCNNKIGTKINGHIKSEIENLRWQTTRSGLFAILILVFFIMSGVSISKRISAENEKPVEVVLHTVDSEETDLQPLLSDKEEDEISQE
;
A
#
# COMPACT_ATOMS: atom_id res chain seq x y z
N MET A 1 -6.11 -25.32 44.18
CA MET A 1 -7.21 -24.36 43.95
C MET A 1 -6.82 -23.49 42.77
N ILE A 2 -7.40 -23.65 41.57
CA ILE A 2 -8.63 -22.98 41.06
C ILE A 2 -8.39 -21.47 40.89
N ARG A 3 -8.58 -20.82 39.73
CA ARG A 3 -8.78 -21.21 38.30
C ARG A 3 -8.49 -19.95 37.43
N PRO A 4 -8.18 -20.07 36.13
CA PRO A 4 -8.03 -18.94 35.21
C PRO A 4 -9.34 -18.55 34.47
N LEU A 5 -9.42 -17.30 33.99
CA LEU A 5 -10.40 -16.78 33.03
C LEU A 5 -9.65 -15.76 32.12
N PHE A 6 -9.43 -16.02 30.82
CA PHE A 6 -10.33 -15.65 29.69
C PHE A 6 -10.79 -14.18 29.76
N ARG A 7 -10.69 -13.31 28.73
CA ARG A 7 -10.84 -13.45 27.25
C ARG A 7 -10.21 -12.18 26.59
N LYS A 8 -10.17 -11.87 25.27
CA LYS A 8 -10.88 -12.39 24.08
C LYS A 8 -10.13 -12.30 22.72
N TYR A 9 -8.97 -11.63 22.58
CA TYR A 9 -8.39 -11.20 21.27
C TYR A 9 -7.85 -12.33 20.37
N ALA A 10 -8.76 -13.15 19.85
CA ALA A 10 -8.51 -13.93 18.65
C ALA A 10 -8.48 -12.98 17.45
N CYS A 11 -7.28 -12.65 16.96
CA CYS A 11 -7.13 -12.12 15.61
C CYS A 11 -7.73 -13.14 14.64
N ARG A 12 -8.94 -12.85 14.20
CA ARG A 12 -9.60 -13.57 13.13
C ARG A 12 -8.86 -13.22 11.85
N LEU A 13 -7.76 -13.92 11.58
CA LEU A 13 -7.19 -14.04 10.26
C LEU A 13 -8.32 -14.55 9.37
N ILE A 14 -9.00 -13.62 8.70
CA ILE A 14 -9.93 -13.94 7.64
C ILE A 14 -9.03 -14.41 6.51
N HIS A 15 -8.77 -15.70 6.49
CA HIS A 15 -8.22 -16.39 5.35
C HIS A 15 -9.25 -16.22 4.23
N THR A 16 -9.13 -15.14 3.46
CA THR A 16 -9.89 -14.94 2.24
C THR A 16 -9.32 -15.85 1.17
N SER A 17 -9.44 -17.16 1.39
CA SER A 17 -9.60 -18.14 0.33
C SER A 17 -10.90 -17.81 -0.39
N ARG A 18 -10.87 -16.70 -1.16
CA ARG A 18 -11.83 -16.48 -2.23
C ARG A 18 -11.71 -17.73 -3.10
N PRO A 19 -12.81 -18.44 -3.39
CA PRO A 19 -12.74 -19.53 -4.33
C PRO A 19 -12.15 -18.97 -5.62
N LEU A 20 -11.17 -19.66 -6.19
CA LEU A 20 -10.75 -19.43 -7.57
C LEU A 20 -12.03 -19.39 -8.39
N PHE A 21 -12.32 -18.23 -8.97
CA PHE A 21 -13.55 -18.01 -9.71
C PHE A 21 -13.45 -18.88 -10.95
N LYS A 22 -14.03 -20.08 -10.89
CA LYS A 22 -14.16 -20.95 -12.05
C LYS A 22 -15.00 -20.19 -13.05
N TYR A 23 -14.34 -19.62 -14.06
CA TYR A 23 -14.99 -19.03 -15.23
C TYR A 23 -15.60 -20.15 -16.09
N ASN A 24 -16.65 -20.78 -15.56
CA ASN A 24 -17.64 -21.53 -16.33
C ASN A 24 -18.62 -20.52 -16.97
N ALA A 25 -18.09 -19.66 -17.83
CA ALA A 25 -18.81 -18.71 -18.69
C ALA A 25 -17.74 -17.95 -19.52
N LEU A 26 -17.70 -18.01 -20.85
CA LEU A 26 -18.56 -18.69 -21.82
C LEU A 26 -17.65 -19.39 -22.82
N GLN A 27 -17.76 -20.72 -22.97
CA GLN A 27 -17.47 -21.30 -24.27
C GLN A 27 -18.58 -20.81 -25.20
N PRO A 28 -18.29 -20.10 -26.31
CA PRO A 28 -19.17 -20.20 -27.45
C PRO A 28 -19.27 -21.69 -27.76
N GLN A 29 -20.48 -22.23 -27.92
CA GLN A 29 -20.65 -23.51 -28.62
C GLN A 29 -20.41 -23.28 -30.12
N GLN A 30 -19.22 -22.79 -30.46
CA GLN A 30 -18.67 -22.91 -31.78
C GLN A 30 -17.99 -24.27 -31.78
N GLN A 31 -18.71 -25.24 -32.34
CA GLN A 31 -18.19 -26.55 -32.65
C GLN A 31 -16.77 -26.40 -33.18
N PHE A 32 -15.81 -26.98 -32.45
CA PHE A 32 -14.67 -27.58 -33.11
C PHE A 32 -15.25 -28.36 -34.31
N PRO A 33 -14.71 -28.21 -35.54
CA PRO A 33 -15.05 -29.16 -36.59
C PRO A 33 -14.77 -30.52 -35.98
N HIS A 34 -15.84 -31.31 -35.82
CA HIS A 34 -15.87 -32.40 -34.85
C HIS A 34 -14.60 -33.24 -34.99
N GLU A 35 -14.05 -33.79 -33.90
CA GLU A 35 -13.05 -34.85 -34.08
C GLU A 35 -13.66 -35.98 -34.93
N ASP A 36 -14.97 -36.23 -34.80
CA ASP A 36 -15.74 -37.06 -35.73
C ASP A 36 -15.63 -36.63 -37.19
N PHE A 37 -15.59 -35.33 -37.52
CA PHE A 37 -15.44 -34.88 -38.91
C PHE A 37 -14.07 -35.26 -39.45
N VAL A 38 -12.97 -34.88 -38.78
CA VAL A 38 -11.61 -35.22 -39.24
C VAL A 38 -11.41 -36.74 -39.34
N ASN A 39 -12.00 -37.50 -38.42
CA ASN A 39 -11.93 -38.97 -38.44
C ASN A 39 -12.85 -39.62 -39.49
N LYS A 40 -14.02 -39.03 -39.82
CA LYS A 40 -14.96 -39.54 -40.85
C LYS A 40 -14.67 -39.02 -42.25
N LEU A 41 -13.89 -37.96 -42.39
CA LEU A 41 -13.43 -37.41 -43.66
C LEU A 41 -12.93 -38.51 -44.63
N PRO A 42 -11.98 -39.40 -44.26
CA PRO A 42 -11.56 -40.48 -45.15
C PRO A 42 -12.70 -41.43 -45.56
N GLU A 43 -13.61 -41.78 -44.64
CA GLU A 43 -14.78 -42.63 -44.96
C GLU A 43 -15.78 -41.93 -45.90
N GLN A 44 -15.98 -40.62 -45.75
CA GLN A 44 -16.85 -39.83 -46.63
C GLN A 44 -16.27 -39.68 -48.03
N LEU A 45 -14.96 -39.44 -48.16
CA LEU A 45 -14.26 -39.40 -49.45
C LEU A 45 -14.36 -40.75 -50.18
N ILE A 46 -14.18 -41.86 -49.47
CA ILE A 46 -14.28 -43.21 -50.04
C ILE A 46 -15.73 -43.55 -50.40
N SER A 47 -16.72 -43.27 -49.54
CA SER A 47 -18.12 -43.63 -49.78
C SER A 47 -18.80 -42.81 -50.87
N GLN A 48 -18.51 -41.50 -50.97
CA GLN A 48 -18.96 -40.68 -52.11
C GLN A 48 -18.15 -40.91 -53.39
N GLY A 49 -17.04 -41.65 -53.29
CA GLY A 49 -16.22 -42.07 -54.43
C GLY A 49 -16.77 -43.24 -55.22
N ASN A 50 -17.87 -43.87 -54.81
CA ASN A 50 -18.49 -44.95 -55.58
C ASN A 50 -19.01 -44.41 -56.93
N GLY A 51 -18.23 -44.66 -57.98
CA GLY A 51 -18.37 -44.04 -59.30
C GLY A 51 -19.74 -44.24 -59.96
N LEU A 52 -20.06 -43.33 -60.86
CA LEU A 52 -21.26 -43.40 -61.70
C LEU A 52 -21.26 -44.69 -62.52
N LYS A 53 -22.44 -45.32 -62.64
CA LYS A 53 -22.60 -46.53 -63.46
C LYS A 53 -22.29 -46.22 -64.92
N PRO A 54 -21.58 -47.10 -65.65
CA PRO A 54 -21.35 -46.92 -67.08
C PRO A 54 -22.67 -46.89 -67.85
N THR A 55 -22.70 -46.04 -68.88
CA THR A 55 -23.86 -45.83 -69.73
C THR A 55 -23.81 -46.78 -70.91
N THR A 56 -24.76 -47.71 -71.00
CA THR A 56 -24.92 -48.66 -72.10
C THR A 56 -25.78 -48.07 -73.22
N ALA A 57 -25.57 -48.50 -74.46
CA ALA A 57 -26.41 -48.16 -75.62
C ALA A 57 -27.89 -48.44 -75.35
N ALA A 58 -28.21 -49.58 -74.73
CA ALA A 58 -29.56 -49.97 -74.36
C ALA A 58 -30.25 -49.01 -73.35
N ASN A 59 -29.47 -48.18 -72.65
CA ASN A 59 -29.97 -47.21 -71.68
C ASN A 59 -30.11 -45.78 -72.26
N GLN A 60 -29.72 -45.57 -73.53
CA GLN A 60 -29.74 -44.29 -74.23
C GLN A 60 -30.51 -44.34 -75.57
N LEU A 61 -30.65 -45.52 -76.19
CA LEU A 61 -31.45 -45.74 -77.39
C LEU A 61 -32.85 -46.25 -77.03
N ASP A 62 -33.87 -45.67 -77.65
CA ASP A 62 -35.22 -46.23 -77.65
C ASP A 62 -35.30 -47.41 -78.65
N THR A 63 -35.17 -48.61 -78.11
CA THR A 63 -35.25 -49.87 -78.86
C THR A 63 -36.64 -50.13 -79.43
N LEU A 64 -37.71 -49.69 -78.76
CA LEU A 64 -39.09 -49.85 -79.23
C LEU A 64 -39.36 -48.94 -80.43
N TYR A 65 -38.88 -47.70 -80.41
CA TYR A 65 -39.00 -46.79 -81.55
C TYR A 65 -38.24 -47.31 -82.77
N LEU A 66 -37.01 -47.79 -82.59
CA LEU A 66 -36.23 -48.44 -83.65
C LEU A 66 -36.94 -49.68 -84.22
N HIS A 67 -37.51 -50.53 -83.36
CA HIS A 67 -38.22 -51.75 -83.77
C HIS A 67 -39.46 -51.43 -84.63
N ASN A 68 -40.32 -50.52 -84.13
CA ASN A 68 -41.50 -50.06 -84.87
C ASN A 68 -41.11 -49.44 -86.23
N LYS A 69 -40.01 -48.68 -86.28
CA LYS A 69 -39.51 -48.10 -87.53
C LYS A 69 -39.02 -49.17 -88.52
N LEU A 70 -38.33 -50.20 -88.07
CA LEU A 70 -37.89 -51.32 -88.92
C LEU A 70 -39.09 -52.11 -89.46
N VAL A 71 -40.07 -52.44 -88.61
CA VAL A 71 -41.31 -53.13 -89.02
C VAL A 71 -42.09 -52.31 -90.05
N HIS A 72 -42.20 -50.99 -89.86
CA HIS A 72 -42.87 -50.10 -90.83
C HIS A 72 -42.16 -50.04 -92.20
N ASN A 73 -40.84 -50.27 -92.24
CA ASN A 73 -40.06 -50.34 -93.49
C ASN A 73 -40.03 -51.75 -94.13
N GLY A 74 -40.88 -52.68 -93.67
CA GLY A 74 -41.06 -54.00 -94.28
C GLY A 74 -40.13 -55.10 -93.76
N PHE A 75 -39.39 -54.86 -92.68
CA PHE A 75 -38.63 -55.91 -92.00
C PHE A 75 -39.53 -56.78 -91.10
N THR A 76 -39.24 -58.07 -91.01
CA THR A 76 -39.95 -58.97 -90.09
C THR A 76 -39.58 -58.63 -88.65
N SER A 77 -40.50 -58.78 -87.69
CA SER A 77 -40.26 -58.47 -86.26
C SER A 77 -39.00 -59.14 -85.69
N GLU A 78 -38.77 -60.42 -86.03
CA GLU A 78 -37.55 -61.17 -85.68
C GLU A 78 -36.28 -60.52 -86.23
N GLN A 79 -36.29 -60.14 -87.50
CA GLN A 79 -35.15 -59.50 -88.17
C GLN A 79 -34.87 -58.11 -87.59
N GLY A 80 -35.92 -57.35 -87.27
CA GLY A 80 -35.80 -56.05 -86.60
C GLY A 80 -35.15 -56.16 -85.23
N ASN A 81 -35.49 -57.21 -84.46
CA ASN A 81 -34.89 -57.46 -83.15
C ASN A 81 -33.39 -57.77 -83.26
N VAL A 82 -33.00 -58.67 -84.17
CA VAL A 82 -31.58 -59.02 -84.42
C VAL A 82 -30.77 -57.81 -84.90
N ILE A 83 -31.34 -56.96 -85.77
CA ILE A 83 -30.66 -55.74 -86.25
C ILE A 83 -30.44 -54.76 -85.09
N ILE A 84 -31.39 -54.64 -84.16
CA ILE A 84 -31.26 -53.76 -82.98
C ILE A 84 -30.24 -54.33 -82.00
N GLU A 85 -30.27 -55.63 -81.73
CA GLU A 85 -29.31 -56.31 -80.85
C GLU A 85 -27.87 -56.13 -81.35
N LEU A 86 -27.64 -56.36 -82.65
CA LEU A 86 -26.35 -56.13 -83.31
C LEU A 86 -25.92 -54.64 -83.27
N LEU A 87 -26.86 -53.72 -83.47
CA LEU A 87 -26.60 -52.27 -83.39
C LEU A 87 -26.21 -51.84 -81.97
N LEU A 88 -26.86 -52.39 -80.95
CA LEU A 88 -26.56 -52.13 -79.55
C LEU A 88 -25.16 -52.67 -79.20
N GLU A 89 -24.86 -53.93 -79.52
CA GLU A 89 -23.55 -54.54 -79.28
C GLU A 89 -22.41 -53.75 -79.97
N TYR A 90 -22.59 -53.37 -81.24
CA TYR A 90 -21.62 -52.58 -81.98
C TYR A 90 -21.40 -51.19 -81.37
N LEU A 91 -22.49 -50.51 -80.98
CA LEU A 91 -22.42 -49.18 -80.38
C LEU A 91 -21.83 -49.21 -78.96
N ASP A 92 -22.09 -50.28 -78.21
CA ASP A 92 -21.47 -50.51 -76.90
C ASP A 92 -19.97 -50.75 -77.02
N TYR A 93 -19.52 -51.57 -77.98
CA TYR A 93 -18.12 -51.88 -78.20
C TYR A 93 -17.31 -50.67 -78.73
N GLU A 94 -17.74 -50.04 -79.82
CA GLU A 94 -16.96 -48.95 -80.44
C GLU A 94 -17.07 -47.62 -79.68
N PHE A 95 -18.29 -47.23 -79.29
CA PHE A 95 -18.55 -45.90 -78.75
C PHE A 95 -18.65 -45.87 -77.23
N PHE A 96 -19.58 -46.62 -76.63
CA PHE A 96 -19.82 -46.47 -75.19
C PHE A 96 -18.68 -46.99 -74.32
N ALA A 97 -17.96 -48.05 -74.72
CA ALA A 97 -16.76 -48.49 -73.99
C ALA A 97 -15.72 -47.35 -73.85
N THR A 98 -15.34 -46.73 -74.97
CA THR A 98 -14.37 -45.62 -75.01
C THR A 98 -14.91 -44.35 -74.36
N TYR A 99 -16.19 -44.03 -74.57
CA TYR A 99 -16.85 -42.85 -73.99
C TYR A 99 -16.94 -42.96 -72.47
N ASN A 100 -17.45 -44.09 -71.95
CA ASN A 100 -17.54 -44.33 -70.52
C ASN A 100 -16.15 -44.29 -69.87
N ASP A 101 -15.16 -44.98 -70.45
CA ASP A 101 -13.81 -45.00 -69.88
C ASP A 101 -13.22 -43.59 -69.74
N LYS A 102 -13.31 -42.77 -70.79
CA LYS A 102 -12.76 -41.41 -70.77
C LYS A 102 -13.59 -40.43 -69.92
N PHE A 103 -14.91 -40.53 -69.98
CA PHE A 103 -15.81 -39.59 -69.31
C PHE A 103 -15.96 -39.90 -67.81
N LEU A 104 -16.17 -41.17 -67.45
CA LEU A 104 -16.27 -41.59 -66.04
C LEU A 104 -14.97 -41.31 -65.30
N ARG A 105 -13.81 -41.72 -65.82
CA ARG A 105 -12.51 -41.42 -65.18
C ARG A 105 -12.30 -39.92 -65.00
N LYS A 106 -12.68 -39.10 -65.98
CA LYS A 106 -12.56 -37.64 -65.88
C LYS A 106 -13.50 -37.08 -64.81
N MET A 107 -14.78 -37.47 -64.82
CA MET A 107 -15.80 -36.99 -63.88
C MET A 107 -15.52 -37.48 -62.45
N GLU A 108 -15.04 -38.71 -62.30
CA GLU A 108 -14.59 -39.27 -61.02
C GLU A 108 -13.38 -38.49 -60.49
N LEU A 109 -12.37 -38.21 -61.32
CA LEU A 109 -11.22 -37.38 -60.94
C LEU A 109 -11.64 -35.95 -60.56
N GLU A 110 -12.55 -35.33 -61.31
CA GLU A 110 -13.09 -33.99 -60.99
C GLU A 110 -13.89 -34.00 -59.68
N ASN A 111 -14.72 -35.02 -59.44
CA ASN A 111 -15.47 -35.18 -58.19
C ASN A 111 -14.54 -35.40 -56.99
N GLN A 112 -13.56 -36.31 -57.11
CA GLN A 112 -12.56 -36.56 -56.07
C GLN A 112 -11.72 -35.32 -55.77
N SER A 113 -11.31 -34.58 -56.81
CA SER A 113 -10.63 -33.29 -56.66
C SER A 113 -11.51 -32.26 -55.93
N HIS A 114 -12.79 -32.15 -56.27
CA HIS A 114 -13.71 -31.25 -55.58
C HIS A 114 -13.88 -31.62 -54.09
N LEU A 115 -14.10 -32.91 -53.79
CA LEU A 115 -14.21 -33.41 -52.43
C LEU A 115 -12.91 -33.19 -51.62
N PHE A 116 -11.75 -33.40 -52.24
CA PHE A 116 -10.45 -33.13 -51.61
C PHE A 116 -10.24 -31.64 -51.33
N ASN A 117 -10.59 -30.75 -52.25
CA ASN A 117 -10.49 -29.29 -52.03
C ASN A 117 -11.47 -28.80 -50.94
N ALA A 118 -12.67 -29.38 -50.86
CA ALA A 118 -13.61 -29.11 -49.77
C ALA A 118 -13.01 -29.56 -48.41
N ALA A 119 -12.45 -30.76 -48.35
CA ALA A 119 -11.76 -31.28 -47.18
C ALA A 119 -10.55 -30.43 -46.76
N GLU A 120 -9.74 -29.97 -47.72
CA GLU A 120 -8.57 -29.12 -47.46
C GLU A 120 -9.00 -27.75 -46.89
N THR A 121 -10.03 -27.13 -47.46
CA THR A 121 -10.53 -25.83 -46.99
C THR A 121 -11.16 -25.94 -45.60
N GLU A 122 -11.88 -27.02 -45.30
CA GLU A 122 -12.41 -27.29 -43.96
C GLU A 122 -11.30 -27.58 -42.94
N LEU A 123 -10.26 -28.35 -43.31
CA LEU A 123 -9.10 -28.58 -42.45
C LEU A 123 -8.28 -27.30 -42.19
N ARG A 124 -8.11 -26.44 -43.20
CA ARG A 124 -7.49 -25.12 -43.03
C ARG A 124 -8.31 -24.24 -42.08
N TYR A 125 -9.62 -24.22 -42.23
CA TYR A 125 -10.53 -23.51 -41.32
C TYR A 125 -10.45 -24.06 -39.88
N ALA A 126 -10.43 -25.38 -39.72
CA ALA A 126 -10.23 -26.06 -38.43
C ALA A 126 -8.96 -25.61 -37.71
N ILE A 127 -7.83 -25.63 -38.42
CA ILE A 127 -6.53 -25.23 -37.88
C ILE A 127 -6.51 -23.75 -37.53
N GLN A 128 -7.07 -22.88 -38.38
CA GLN A 128 -7.16 -21.45 -38.07
C GLN A 128 -8.03 -21.19 -36.85
N ASN A 129 -9.24 -21.74 -36.79
CA ASN A 129 -10.16 -21.55 -35.67
C ASN A 129 -9.57 -22.07 -34.34
N SER A 130 -8.88 -23.22 -34.37
CA SER A 130 -8.15 -23.76 -33.22
C SER A 130 -7.05 -22.80 -32.74
N ARG A 131 -6.26 -22.23 -33.66
CA ARG A 131 -5.23 -21.23 -33.35
C ARG A 131 -5.81 -19.94 -32.77
N GLU A 132 -6.85 -19.38 -33.38
CA GLU A 132 -7.51 -18.16 -32.89
C GLU A 132 -8.09 -18.39 -31.48
N ASN A 133 -8.73 -19.52 -31.23
CA ASN A 133 -9.25 -19.87 -29.91
C ASN A 133 -8.12 -19.99 -28.86
N SER A 134 -7.02 -20.67 -29.19
CA SER A 134 -5.84 -20.73 -28.31
C SER A 134 -5.20 -19.37 -28.06
N LEU A 135 -5.11 -18.50 -29.07
CA LEU A 135 -4.58 -17.14 -28.90
C LEU A 135 -5.48 -16.28 -28.02
N ASN A 136 -6.81 -16.39 -28.19
CA ASN A 136 -7.79 -15.67 -27.37
C ASN A 136 -7.72 -16.14 -25.90
N GLU A 137 -7.66 -17.45 -25.64
CA GLU A 137 -7.47 -18.01 -24.30
C GLU A 137 -6.21 -17.43 -23.62
N ARG A 138 -5.05 -17.43 -24.30
CA ARG A 138 -3.83 -16.83 -23.76
C ARG A 138 -3.94 -15.31 -23.57
N THR A 139 -4.67 -14.62 -24.42
CA THR A 139 -4.92 -13.17 -24.27
C THR A 139 -5.74 -12.90 -23.01
N LEU A 140 -6.76 -13.71 -22.72
CA LEU A 140 -7.56 -13.63 -21.50
C LEU A 140 -6.73 -13.95 -20.24
N GLU A 141 -5.88 -14.98 -20.29
CA GLU A 141 -4.93 -15.28 -19.21
C GLU A 141 -3.97 -14.10 -18.92
N LEU A 142 -3.43 -13.47 -19.96
CA LEU A 142 -2.55 -12.30 -19.83
C LEU A 142 -3.30 -11.08 -19.26
N MET A 143 -4.53 -10.81 -19.72
CA MET A 143 -5.38 -9.75 -19.15
C MET A 143 -5.73 -10.01 -17.68
N GLN A 144 -5.95 -11.28 -17.30
CA GLN A 144 -6.16 -11.63 -15.91
C GLN A 144 -4.89 -11.38 -15.07
N LEU A 145 -3.72 -11.80 -15.56
CA LEU A 145 -2.44 -11.63 -14.87
C LEU A 145 -2.09 -10.15 -14.69
N ASP A 146 -2.30 -9.32 -15.71
CA ASP A 146 -2.08 -7.87 -15.65
C ASP A 146 -3.00 -7.19 -14.61
N ARG A 147 -4.29 -7.56 -14.59
CA ARG A 147 -5.24 -7.09 -13.58
C ARG A 147 -4.85 -7.52 -12.16
N ASP A 148 -4.37 -8.75 -11.98
CA ASP A 148 -3.94 -9.26 -10.68
C ASP A 148 -2.61 -8.62 -10.23
N LEU A 149 -1.67 -8.35 -11.15
CA LEU A 149 -0.43 -7.60 -10.91
C LEU A 149 -0.71 -6.15 -10.50
N SER A 150 -1.60 -5.46 -11.22
CA SER A 150 -2.03 -4.10 -10.90
C SER A 150 -2.68 -4.05 -9.51
N SER A 151 -3.57 -5.00 -9.20
CA SER A 151 -4.17 -5.11 -7.87
C SER A 151 -3.15 -5.37 -6.76
N PHE A 152 -2.08 -6.13 -7.03
CA PHE A 152 -1.00 -6.35 -6.08
C PHE A 152 -0.14 -5.08 -5.89
N ASN A 153 0.16 -4.35 -6.98
CA ASN A 153 0.84 -3.06 -6.91
C ASN A 153 0.04 -2.05 -6.08
N ASP A 154 -1.28 -1.97 -6.25
CA ASP A 154 -2.13 -1.06 -5.49
C ASP A 154 -2.15 -1.43 -4.00
N GLN A 155 -2.23 -2.73 -3.66
CA GLN A 155 -2.12 -3.23 -2.29
C GLN A 155 -0.75 -2.91 -1.67
N LEU A 156 0.35 -3.07 -2.42
CA LEU A 156 1.69 -2.70 -1.95
C LEU A 156 1.79 -1.19 -1.70
N ASN A 157 1.25 -0.36 -2.59
CA ASN A 157 1.23 1.09 -2.41
C ASN A 157 0.39 1.50 -1.20
N GLU A 158 -0.78 0.88 -0.99
CA GLU A 158 -1.59 1.08 0.22
C GLU A 158 -0.80 0.71 1.49
N LEU A 159 -0.18 -0.47 1.51
CA LEU A 159 0.63 -0.93 2.65
C LEU A 159 1.82 0.00 2.93
N ILE A 160 2.53 0.46 1.90
CA ILE A 160 3.64 1.41 2.04
C ILE A 160 3.13 2.75 2.58
N ILE A 161 2.06 3.30 2.02
CA ILE A 161 1.51 4.59 2.47
C ILE A 161 1.01 4.50 3.92
N ASN A 162 0.28 3.45 4.26
CA ASN A 162 -0.32 3.25 5.58
C ASN A 162 0.78 2.96 6.63
N LEU A 163 1.52 1.86 6.48
CA LEU A 163 2.53 1.47 7.47
C LEU A 163 3.71 2.45 7.52
N LEU A 164 4.34 2.76 6.37
CA LEU A 164 5.56 3.57 6.40
C LEU A 164 5.26 5.05 6.67
N THR A 165 4.22 5.62 6.05
CA THR A 165 4.02 7.09 6.11
C THR A 165 3.01 7.54 7.16
N LYS A 166 2.02 6.72 7.53
CA LYS A 166 1.04 7.10 8.56
C LYS A 166 1.50 6.66 9.94
N ASP A 167 1.84 5.38 10.13
CA ASP A 167 2.22 4.90 11.47
C ASP A 167 3.51 5.58 11.96
N SER A 168 4.53 5.75 11.10
CA SER A 168 5.74 6.51 11.46
C SER A 168 5.46 7.99 11.79
N LYS A 169 4.47 8.64 11.13
CA LYS A 169 4.06 10.01 11.48
C LYS A 169 3.31 10.08 12.80
N VAL A 170 2.56 9.03 13.16
CA VAL A 170 1.90 8.93 14.47
C VAL A 170 2.96 8.75 15.55
N GLU A 171 3.86 7.77 15.40
CA GLU A 171 4.96 7.50 16.34
C GLU A 171 5.86 8.73 16.55
N PHE A 172 6.22 9.44 15.48
CA PHE A 172 6.99 10.69 15.57
C PHE A 172 6.23 11.81 16.31
N ASN A 173 4.90 11.89 16.14
CA ASN A 173 4.07 12.86 16.86
C ASN A 173 3.94 12.50 18.33
N ASP A 174 3.73 11.23 18.65
CA ASP A 174 3.65 10.72 20.01
C ASP A 174 4.96 10.98 20.77
N HIS A 175 6.13 10.69 20.17
CA HIS A 175 7.43 11.06 20.75
C HIS A 175 7.63 12.57 20.92
N LYS A 176 7.14 13.40 19.99
CA LYS A 176 7.18 14.86 20.12
C LYS A 176 6.30 15.35 21.27
N ILE A 177 5.12 14.76 21.46
CA ILE A 177 4.20 15.05 22.57
C ILE A 177 4.83 14.61 23.89
N GLU A 178 5.34 13.37 23.96
CA GLU A 178 6.05 12.82 25.12
C GLU A 178 7.22 13.72 25.54
N ASN A 179 8.10 14.08 24.60
CA ASN A 179 9.21 14.99 24.84
C ASN A 179 8.73 16.37 25.35
N THR A 180 7.66 16.92 24.77
CA THR A 180 7.06 18.18 25.23
C THR A 180 6.48 18.07 26.64
N LEU A 181 5.86 16.94 26.98
CA LEU A 181 5.33 16.65 28.32
C LEU A 181 6.47 16.49 29.34
N LEU A 182 7.55 15.77 29.00
CA LEU A 182 8.74 15.66 29.84
C LEU A 182 9.39 17.03 30.09
N HIS A 183 9.54 17.86 29.06
CA HIS A 183 10.01 19.24 29.23
C HIS A 183 9.08 20.08 30.10
N ARG A 184 7.75 19.92 29.97
CA ARG A 184 6.78 20.60 30.84
C ARG A 184 6.90 20.13 32.29
N GLU A 185 7.05 18.83 32.52
CA GLU A 185 7.22 18.25 33.85
C GLU A 185 8.53 18.73 34.51
N LEU A 186 9.65 18.70 33.78
CA LEU A 186 10.93 19.24 34.26
C LEU A 186 10.83 20.72 34.63
N ASN A 187 10.13 21.52 33.82
CA ASN A 187 9.88 22.94 34.11
C ASN A 187 8.99 23.14 35.35
N LEU A 188 8.00 22.28 35.59
CA LEU A 188 7.18 22.32 36.80
C LEU A 188 8.02 21.94 38.04
N ARG A 189 8.74 20.81 37.98
CA ARG A 189 9.66 20.37 39.04
C ARG A 189 10.72 21.43 39.36
N LEU A 190 11.23 22.14 38.35
CA LEU A 190 12.18 23.24 38.52
C LEU A 190 11.54 24.45 39.21
N LYS A 191 10.32 24.83 38.83
CA LYS A 191 9.56 25.92 39.49
C LYS A 191 9.22 25.57 40.94
N ASP A 192 8.80 24.34 41.21
CA ASP A 192 8.52 23.85 42.56
C ASP A 192 9.79 23.83 43.41
N CYS A 193 10.92 23.38 42.84
CA CYS A 193 12.22 23.43 43.49
C CYS A 193 12.64 24.87 43.80
N ASN A 194 12.54 25.79 42.84
CA ASN A 194 12.86 27.21 43.01
C ASN A 194 11.99 27.87 44.08
N ASN A 195 10.67 27.61 44.07
CA ASN A 195 9.75 28.11 45.10
C ASN A 195 10.09 27.52 46.49
N LYS A 196 10.42 26.22 46.56
CA LYS A 196 10.84 25.56 47.80
C LYS A 196 12.18 26.07 48.33
N ILE A 197 13.11 26.44 47.44
CA ILE A 197 14.38 27.10 47.79
C ILE A 197 14.10 28.52 48.29
N GLY A 198 13.34 29.33 47.55
CA GLY A 198 13.01 30.70 47.93
C GLY A 198 12.26 30.79 49.26
N THR A 199 11.24 29.96 49.48
CA THR A 199 10.50 29.88 50.75
C THR A 199 11.37 29.40 51.91
N LYS A 200 12.26 28.42 51.70
CA LYS A 200 13.24 27.99 52.72
C LYS A 200 14.23 29.10 53.04
N ILE A 201 14.92 29.66 52.04
CA ILE A 201 15.95 30.69 52.24
C ILE A 201 15.33 31.93 52.91
N ASN A 202 14.22 32.45 52.38
CA ASN A 202 13.53 33.60 52.99
C ASN A 202 12.99 33.26 54.39
N GLY A 203 12.51 32.04 54.63
CA GLY A 203 12.09 31.57 55.95
C GLY A 203 13.25 31.51 56.96
N HIS A 204 14.40 30.96 56.56
CA HIS A 204 15.62 30.90 57.37
C HIS A 204 16.16 32.31 57.65
N ILE A 205 16.36 33.15 56.63
CA ILE A 205 16.83 34.54 56.78
C ILE A 205 15.88 35.35 57.69
N LYS A 206 14.56 35.25 57.49
CA LYS A 206 13.59 35.96 58.33
C LYS A 206 13.61 35.47 59.77
N SER A 207 13.72 34.15 59.99
CA SER A 207 13.85 33.54 61.33
C SER A 207 15.15 33.96 62.02
N GLU A 208 16.26 34.02 61.29
CA GLU A 208 17.55 34.49 61.81
C GLU A 208 17.47 35.98 62.19
N ILE A 209 16.89 36.84 61.34
CA ILE A 209 16.65 38.26 61.66
C ILE A 209 15.77 38.41 62.91
N GLU A 210 14.71 37.61 63.03
CA GLU A 210 13.81 37.64 64.19
C GLU A 210 14.52 37.16 65.48
N ASN A 211 15.34 36.11 65.38
CA ASN A 211 16.20 35.65 66.48
C ASN A 211 17.25 36.70 66.89
N LEU A 212 17.91 37.36 65.92
CA LEU A 212 18.84 38.47 66.18
C LEU A 212 18.12 39.62 66.90
N ARG A 213 16.91 40.00 66.46
CA ARG A 213 16.11 41.03 67.14
C ARG A 213 15.75 40.63 68.57
N TRP A 214 15.36 39.37 68.80
CA TRP A 214 15.06 38.84 70.13
C TRP A 214 16.26 38.85 71.06
N GLN A 215 17.42 38.41 70.59
CA GLN A 215 18.66 38.44 71.36
C GLN A 215 19.11 39.88 71.65
N THR A 216 18.94 40.80 70.70
CA THR A 216 19.35 42.21 70.83
C THR A 216 18.49 42.96 71.84
N THR A 217 17.16 42.81 71.80
CA THR A 217 16.27 43.46 72.79
C THR A 217 16.49 42.90 74.19
N ARG A 218 16.65 41.58 74.33
CA ARG A 218 16.97 40.94 75.62
C ARG A 218 18.32 41.41 76.17
N SER A 219 19.37 41.46 75.33
CA SER A 219 20.70 41.92 75.73
C SER A 219 20.73 43.40 76.10
N GLY A 220 20.09 44.26 75.30
CA GLY A 220 19.99 45.70 75.57
C GLY A 220 19.27 46.01 76.88
N LEU A 221 18.21 45.27 77.22
CA LEU A 221 17.54 45.40 78.52
C LEU A 221 18.48 45.09 79.69
N PHE A 222 19.28 44.02 79.60
CA PHE A 222 20.27 43.70 80.62
C PHE A 222 21.37 44.78 80.73
N ALA A 223 21.85 45.31 79.61
CA ALA A 223 22.83 46.40 79.61
C ALA A 223 22.31 47.67 80.32
N ILE A 224 21.04 48.05 80.10
CA ILE A 224 20.39 49.17 80.78
C ILE A 224 20.23 48.91 82.28
N LEU A 225 19.80 47.71 82.68
CA LEU A 225 19.69 47.34 84.09
C LEU A 225 21.05 47.37 84.81
N ILE A 226 22.10 46.86 84.16
CA ILE A 226 23.48 46.92 84.67
C ILE A 226 23.93 48.38 84.82
N LEU A 227 23.69 49.23 83.81
CA LEU A 227 24.01 50.66 83.86
C LEU A 227 23.35 51.35 85.08
N VAL A 228 22.04 51.14 85.29
CA VAL A 228 21.30 51.72 86.41
C VAL A 228 21.84 51.21 87.75
N PHE A 229 22.14 49.92 87.86
CA PHE A 229 22.75 49.34 89.06
C PHE A 229 24.16 49.89 89.32
N PHE A 230 24.94 50.14 88.27
CA PHE A 230 26.28 50.71 88.37
C PHE A 230 26.24 52.18 88.80
N ILE A 231 25.29 52.96 88.27
CA ILE A 231 25.06 54.35 88.71
C ILE A 231 24.61 54.37 90.18
N MET A 232 23.65 53.53 90.59
CA MET A 232 23.23 53.43 91.99
C MET A 232 24.36 52.97 92.92
N SER A 233 25.20 52.05 92.46
CA SER A 233 26.38 51.58 93.22
C SER A 233 27.43 52.69 93.32
N GLY A 234 27.74 53.38 92.23
CA GLY A 234 28.69 54.49 92.17
C GLY A 234 28.25 55.68 93.03
N VAL A 235 26.99 56.09 92.96
CA VAL A 235 26.40 57.11 93.85
C VAL A 235 26.41 56.62 95.29
N SER A 236 26.11 55.35 95.56
CA SER A 236 26.15 54.80 96.91
C SER A 236 27.58 54.76 97.47
N ILE A 237 28.60 54.45 96.66
CA ILE A 237 30.03 54.43 97.02
C ILE A 237 30.52 55.86 97.23
N SER A 238 30.20 56.78 96.32
CA SER A 238 30.48 58.22 96.45
C SER A 238 29.88 58.79 97.73
N LYS A 239 28.64 58.41 98.11
CA LYS A 239 28.06 58.82 99.40
C LYS A 239 28.81 58.30 100.63
N ARG A 240 29.53 57.17 100.56
CA ARG A 240 30.38 56.67 101.67
C ARG A 240 31.72 57.41 101.69
N ILE A 241 32.32 57.62 100.53
CA ILE A 241 33.59 58.33 100.37
C ILE A 241 33.46 59.82 100.73
N SER A 242 32.37 60.49 100.32
CA SER A 242 32.08 61.88 100.70
C SER A 242 31.62 62.04 102.16
N ALA A 243 31.30 60.95 102.87
CA ALA A 243 31.10 60.98 104.31
C ALA A 243 32.42 60.88 105.11
N GLU A 244 33.54 60.61 104.44
CA GLU A 244 34.87 60.44 105.07
C GLU A 244 35.87 61.55 104.69
N ASN A 245 35.46 62.54 103.89
CA ASN A 245 36.35 63.62 103.46
C ASN A 245 35.74 65.02 103.58
N GLU A 246 35.69 65.50 104.83
CA GLU A 246 35.48 66.91 105.16
C GLU A 246 36.82 67.56 105.54
N LYS A 247 37.58 68.04 104.53
CA LYS A 247 38.19 69.39 104.54
C LYS A 247 38.79 69.78 103.17
N PRO A 248 38.80 71.08 102.81
CA PRO A 248 38.96 71.54 101.43
C PRO A 248 40.24 72.39 101.21
N VAL A 249 40.27 73.13 100.08
CA VAL A 249 41.13 74.30 99.76
C VAL A 249 42.49 73.98 99.10
N GLU A 250 42.99 74.69 98.08
CA GLU A 250 42.35 75.51 97.01
C GLU A 250 43.37 75.79 95.86
N VAL A 251 42.82 75.96 94.66
CA VAL A 251 43.33 76.49 93.38
C VAL A 251 44.61 77.35 93.36
N VAL A 252 45.45 77.14 92.33
CA VAL A 252 46.16 78.23 91.61
C VAL A 252 45.94 78.05 90.10
N LEU A 253 45.56 79.12 89.41
CA LEU A 253 45.13 79.12 87.99
C LEU A 253 45.51 80.44 87.30
N HIS A 254 46.17 80.36 86.14
CA HIS A 254 46.43 81.45 85.17
C HIS A 254 46.97 80.75 83.89
N THR A 255 46.30 80.53 82.74
CA THR A 255 45.37 81.28 81.83
C THR A 255 46.09 81.91 80.63
N VAL A 256 45.41 81.90 79.46
CA VAL A 256 45.61 82.80 78.28
C VAL A 256 46.85 82.51 77.40
N ASP A 257 46.79 82.45 76.05
CA ASP A 257 45.67 82.38 75.09
C ASP A 257 46.13 81.87 73.69
N SER A 258 45.15 81.48 72.87
CA SER A 258 45.00 81.59 71.40
C SER A 258 46.06 81.19 70.35
N GLU A 259 45.46 80.71 69.24
CA GLU A 259 45.71 81.03 67.83
C GLU A 259 46.23 79.93 66.87
N GLU A 260 45.68 79.99 65.66
CA GLU A 260 45.66 78.98 64.60
C GLU A 260 46.87 79.13 63.66
N THR A 261 47.11 78.14 62.78
CA THR A 261 47.42 78.35 61.34
C THR A 261 47.44 77.01 60.60
N ASP A 262 46.87 77.00 59.38
CA ASP A 262 46.80 75.88 58.45
C ASP A 262 48.15 75.32 57.95
N LEU A 263 48.13 74.07 57.44
CA LEU A 263 48.52 73.83 56.04
C LEU A 263 47.94 72.50 55.49
N GLN A 264 47.06 72.62 54.49
CA GLN A 264 46.82 71.61 53.43
C GLN A 264 47.99 71.69 52.39
N PRO A 265 48.06 70.95 51.25
CA PRO A 265 47.12 70.01 50.62
C PRO A 265 47.78 68.65 50.23
N LEU A 266 47.10 67.66 49.62
CA LEU A 266 46.80 67.60 48.18
C LEU A 266 45.75 66.53 47.83
N LEU A 267 44.80 66.94 46.99
CA LEU A 267 43.97 66.06 46.16
C LEU A 267 44.78 65.53 44.96
N SER A 268 44.42 64.34 44.49
CA SER A 268 44.29 64.02 43.06
C SER A 268 43.41 62.76 42.98
N ASP A 269 42.13 62.94 42.64
CA ASP A 269 41.56 62.66 41.30
C ASP A 269 41.35 61.16 41.04
N LYS A 270 40.18 60.66 40.63
CA LYS A 270 39.03 61.36 40.02
C LYS A 270 37.70 60.61 40.17
N GLU A 271 36.63 61.40 40.36
CA GLU A 271 35.23 61.12 40.02
C GLU A 271 35.09 60.68 38.54
N GLU A 272 34.22 59.73 38.17
CA GLU A 272 32.76 59.83 37.94
C GLU A 272 32.37 60.60 36.66
N ASP A 273 31.07 60.52 36.34
CA ASP A 273 30.29 61.10 35.24
C ASP A 273 30.43 60.43 33.85
N GLU A 274 29.42 59.70 33.34
CA GLU A 274 28.00 60.03 33.07
C GLU A 274 27.79 60.79 31.75
N ILE A 275 27.33 60.07 30.70
CA ILE A 275 26.57 60.67 29.59
C ILE A 275 25.43 59.73 29.17
N SER A 276 24.22 60.09 29.62
CA SER A 276 22.94 60.16 28.89
C SER A 276 22.78 59.59 27.46
N GLN A 277 21.57 59.04 27.21
CA GLN A 277 20.84 58.96 25.91
C GLN A 277 21.50 58.11 24.79
N GLU A 278 20.93 56.99 24.35
CA GLU A 278 19.61 56.84 23.69
C GLU A 278 19.04 55.41 23.85
#